data_AF-A0A535B4U6-F1
#
_entry.id   AF-A0A535B4U6-F1
#
_cell.length_a   1.000
_cell.length_b   1.000
_cell.length_c   1.000
_cell.angle_alpha   90.00
_cell.angle_beta   90.00
_cell.angle_gamma   90.00
#
_symmetry.space_group_name_H-M   'P 1'
#
loop_
_entity.id
_entity.type
_entity.pdbx_description
1 polymer ?
#
loop_
_entity_poly.entity_id
_entity_poly.type
_entity_poly.pdbx_seq_one_letter_code
_entity_poly.pdbx_strand_id
1 'polypeptide(L)'
;MPVTHGTPTITINHDHQFLVSDPNATMVPTSGVGFFARDTRFVSSYSVTINGRQPLLLDASTIDHFSARYEFTTPELPLAGTRDGAEHDIVLEERAIGFRLDRTILEGVHE
;
A
#
# COMPACT_ATOMS: atom_id res chain seq x y z
N MET A 1 26.56 -8.98 21.37
CA MET A 1 25.23 -9.44 20.94
C MET A 1 24.81 -8.57 19.77
N PRO A 2 24.62 -9.10 18.54
CA PRO A 2 24.02 -8.31 17.48
C PRO A 2 22.56 -8.00 17.83
N VAL A 3 22.14 -6.77 17.62
CA VAL A 3 20.72 -6.38 17.72
C VAL A 3 20.03 -6.79 16.42
N THR A 4 19.11 -7.74 16.50
CA THR A 4 18.25 -8.10 15.38
C THR A 4 17.12 -7.07 15.32
N HIS A 5 17.15 -6.19 14.32
CA HIS A 5 15.99 -5.33 14.04
C HIS A 5 14.88 -6.20 13.43
N GLY A 6 13.64 -5.98 13.86
CA GLY A 6 12.48 -6.58 13.20
C GLY A 6 12.36 -6.11 11.75
N THR A 7 11.55 -6.80 10.95
CA THR A 7 11.20 -6.35 9.60
C THR A 7 10.76 -4.88 9.64
N PRO A 8 11.30 -4.01 8.77
CA PRO A 8 10.91 -2.61 8.75
C PRO A 8 9.40 -2.49 8.50
N THR A 9 8.72 -1.65 9.27
CA THR A 9 7.29 -1.36 9.11
C THR A 9 7.07 0.15 9.07
N ILE A 10 5.97 0.56 8.46
CA ILE A 10 5.41 1.91 8.61
C ILE A 10 4.25 1.83 9.60
N THR A 11 4.33 2.66 10.63
CA THR A 11 3.28 2.79 11.65
C THR A 11 2.78 4.22 11.67
N ILE A 12 1.46 4.38 11.59
CA ILE A 12 0.78 5.66 11.82
C ILE A 12 -0.28 5.47 12.90
N ASN A 13 -0.54 6.48 13.71
CA ASN A 13 -1.47 6.44 14.82
C ASN A 13 -2.24 7.76 15.00
N HIS A 14 -3.46 7.64 15.51
CA HIS A 14 -4.23 8.75 16.04
C HIS A 14 -5.14 8.22 17.16
N ASP A 15 -5.03 8.80 18.35
CA ASP A 15 -5.81 8.43 19.54
C ASP A 15 -5.75 6.93 19.85
N HIS A 16 -6.89 6.24 19.74
CA HIS A 16 -7.06 4.81 20.06
C HIS A 16 -6.92 3.92 18.82
N GLN A 17 -6.39 4.48 17.73
CA GLN A 17 -6.28 3.84 16.43
C GLN A 17 -4.84 3.85 15.94
N PHE A 18 -4.43 2.75 15.34
CA PHE A 18 -3.13 2.67 14.68
C PHE A 18 -3.17 1.72 13.48
N LEU A 19 -2.35 2.01 12.50
CA LEU A 19 -2.11 1.18 11.33
C LEU A 19 -0.64 0.80 11.32
N VAL A 20 -0.38 -0.48 11.11
CA VAL A 20 0.96 -1.02 10.85
C VAL A 20 0.93 -1.69 9.48
N SER A 21 1.86 -1.36 8.60
CA SER A 21 2.02 -2.03 7.32
C SER A 21 3.49 -2.27 6.98
N ASP A 22 3.71 -3.16 6.02
CA ASP A 22 5.02 -3.28 5.37
C ASP A 22 5.40 -1.96 4.67
N PRO A 23 6.68 -1.73 4.34
CA PRO A 23 7.14 -0.48 3.73
C PRO A 23 6.49 -0.16 2.38
N ASN A 24 5.94 -1.17 1.70
CA ASN A 24 5.21 -1.03 0.43
C ASN A 24 3.68 -0.95 0.63
N ALA A 25 3.22 -0.55 1.81
CA ALA A 25 1.81 -0.48 2.22
C ALA A 25 1.08 -1.83 2.32
N THR A 26 1.72 -2.95 1.99
CA THR A 26 1.08 -4.27 2.07
C THR A 26 0.81 -4.65 3.53
N MET A 27 -0.27 -5.38 3.74
CA MET A 27 -0.61 -5.99 5.01
C MET A 27 -0.86 -7.49 4.75
N VAL A 28 0.13 -8.33 5.07
CA VAL A 28 0.02 -9.79 4.98
C VAL A 28 -0.59 -10.35 6.28
N PRO A 29 -1.71 -11.10 6.22
CA PRO A 29 -2.49 -11.48 7.41
C PRO A 29 -1.75 -12.28 8.49
N THR A 30 -0.67 -12.97 8.11
CA THR A 30 0.14 -13.80 9.02
C THR A 30 1.12 -12.99 9.87
N SER A 31 1.18 -11.66 9.71
CA SER A 31 2.13 -10.78 10.40
C SER A 31 1.45 -9.86 11.43
N GLY A 32 2.26 -9.05 12.12
CA GLY A 32 1.81 -8.04 13.09
C GLY A 32 1.16 -6.79 12.46
N VAL A 33 1.02 -6.76 11.14
CA VAL A 33 0.40 -5.67 10.38
C VAL A 33 -1.14 -5.64 10.53
N GLY A 34 -1.74 -4.49 10.23
CA GLY A 34 -3.18 -4.31 10.24
C GLY A 34 -3.60 -2.90 10.63
N PHE A 35 -4.91 -2.64 10.56
CA PHE A 35 -5.54 -1.50 11.20
C PHE A 35 -6.24 -1.96 12.48
N PHE A 36 -5.94 -1.27 13.57
CA PHE A 36 -6.40 -1.59 14.90
C PHE A 36 -7.09 -0.37 15.52
N ALA A 37 -8.18 -0.62 16.24
CA ALA A 37 -8.81 0.39 17.08
C ALA A 37 -9.34 -0.27 18.35
N ARG A 38 -9.10 0.35 19.52
CA ARG A 38 -9.56 -0.16 20.83
C ARG A 38 -9.26 -1.67 21.01
N ASP A 39 -8.00 -2.04 20.79
CA ASP A 39 -7.49 -3.42 20.89
C ASP A 39 -8.12 -4.46 19.94
N THR A 40 -8.87 -4.01 18.95
CA THR A 40 -9.48 -4.87 17.92
C THR A 40 -8.82 -4.63 16.57
N ARG A 41 -8.41 -5.72 15.89
CA ARG A 41 -7.91 -5.68 14.51
C ARG A 41 -9.09 -5.66 13.54
N PHE A 42 -9.37 -4.51 12.92
CA PHE A 42 -10.46 -4.34 11.95
C PHE A 42 -10.04 -4.71 10.52
N VAL A 43 -8.78 -4.45 10.15
CA VAL A 43 -8.22 -4.85 8.85
C VAL A 43 -7.00 -5.71 9.10
N SER A 44 -7.04 -6.96 8.64
CA SER A 44 -5.93 -7.92 8.78
C SER A 44 -5.13 -8.10 7.51
N SER A 45 -5.64 -7.64 6.36
CA SER A 45 -4.90 -7.71 5.10
C SER A 45 -5.29 -6.60 4.14
N TYR A 46 -4.32 -6.20 3.33
CA TYR A 46 -4.49 -5.18 2.31
C TYR A 46 -3.36 -5.29 1.30
N SER A 47 -3.68 -5.13 0.02
CA SER A 47 -2.70 -4.98 -1.05
C SER A 47 -3.28 -4.09 -2.13
N VAL A 48 -2.41 -3.43 -2.90
CA VAL A 48 -2.78 -2.69 -4.10
C VAL A 48 -2.22 -3.45 -5.29
N THR A 49 -3.02 -3.57 -6.34
CA THR A 49 -2.58 -4.10 -7.63
C THR A 49 -3.02 -3.18 -8.75
N ILE A 50 -2.28 -3.20 -9.85
CA ILE A 50 -2.68 -2.58 -11.11
C ILE A 50 -2.73 -3.67 -12.18
N ASN A 51 -3.91 -3.88 -12.76
CA ASN A 51 -4.24 -5.03 -13.61
C ASN A 51 -3.77 -6.38 -13.00
N GLY A 52 -3.99 -6.57 -11.70
CA GLY A 52 -3.59 -7.78 -10.99
C GLY A 52 -2.09 -7.95 -10.74
N ARG A 53 -1.24 -7.03 -11.20
CA ARG A 53 0.20 -7.02 -10.91
C ARG A 53 0.54 -6.10 -9.74
N GLN A 54 1.59 -6.48 -9.00
CA GLN A 54 2.10 -5.67 -7.89
C GLN A 54 2.80 -4.41 -8.45
N PRO A 55 2.43 -3.20 -7.97
CA PRO A 55 3.12 -1.97 -8.29
C PRO A 55 4.56 -1.96 -7.79
N LEU A 56 5.41 -1.18 -8.44
CA LEU A 56 6.79 -0.95 -8.02
C LEU A 56 6.83 0.25 -7.08
N LEU A 57 7.33 0.06 -5.85
CA LEU A 57 7.50 1.16 -4.90
C LEU A 57 8.66 2.06 -5.34
N LEU A 58 8.41 3.36 -5.43
CA LEU A 58 9.44 4.38 -5.65
C LEU A 58 9.95 4.94 -4.33
N ASP A 59 9.02 5.33 -3.44
CA ASP A 59 9.35 5.87 -2.13
C ASP A 59 8.17 5.70 -1.16
N ALA A 60 8.47 5.67 0.14
CA ALA A 60 7.47 5.65 1.19
C ALA A 60 7.97 6.38 2.44
N SER A 61 7.09 7.17 3.04
CA SER A 61 7.39 7.87 4.28
C SER A 61 6.14 8.16 5.10
N THR A 62 6.31 8.21 6.42
CA THR A 62 5.37 8.88 7.31
C THR A 62 5.49 10.38 7.10
N ILE A 63 4.39 11.03 6.72
CA ILE A 63 4.34 12.48 6.52
C ILE A 63 4.04 13.17 7.86
N ASP A 64 3.19 12.56 8.69
CA ASP A 64 2.89 12.94 10.06
C ASP A 64 2.64 11.67 10.89
N HIS A 65 2.50 11.77 12.21
CA HIS A 65 2.23 10.62 13.06
C HIS A 65 0.94 9.88 12.66
N PHE A 66 -0.05 10.60 12.10
CA PHE A 66 -1.33 10.04 11.65
C PHE A 66 -1.42 9.83 10.14
N SER A 67 -0.36 10.11 9.36
CA SER A 67 -0.41 9.99 7.89
C SER A 67 0.87 9.46 7.26
N ALA A 68 0.71 8.65 6.21
CA ALA A 68 1.80 8.09 5.43
C ALA A 68 1.50 8.22 3.94
N ARG A 69 2.57 8.33 3.15
CA ARG A 69 2.52 8.42 1.70
C ARG A 69 3.40 7.36 1.07
N TYR A 70 2.89 6.79 0.00
CA TYR A 70 3.58 5.80 -0.82
C TYR A 70 3.49 6.24 -2.27
N GLU A 71 4.64 6.39 -2.92
CA GLU A 71 4.74 6.68 -4.34
C GLU A 71 5.07 5.39 -5.07
N PHE A 72 4.26 5.05 -6.06
CA PHE A 72 4.39 3.83 -6.85
C PHE A 72 4.48 4.16 -8.32
N THR A 73 4.92 3.15 -9.07
CA THR A 73 4.84 3.15 -10.53
C THR A 73 4.48 1.78 -11.06
N THR A 74 4.05 1.74 -12.32
CA THR A 74 3.63 0.49 -12.96
C THR A 74 4.81 -0.45 -13.18
N PRO A 75 4.63 -1.78 -12.98
CA PRO A 75 5.48 -2.75 -13.64
C PRO A 75 5.19 -2.71 -15.15
N GLU A 76 5.87 -3.55 -15.94
CA GLU A 76 5.36 -3.85 -17.28
C GLU A 76 3.93 -4.42 -17.16
N LEU A 77 2.99 -3.89 -17.95
CA LEU A 77 1.58 -4.27 -17.88
C LEU A 77 1.04 -4.66 -19.26
N PRO A 78 0.55 -5.90 -19.44
CA PRO A 78 -0.25 -6.23 -20.61
C PRO A 78 -1.58 -5.48 -20.50
N LEU A 79 -1.88 -4.68 -21.52
CA LEU A 79 -3.14 -3.99 -21.68
C LEU A 79 -3.94 -4.71 -22.76
N ALA A 80 -5.07 -5.29 -22.37
CA ALA A 80 -6.09 -5.67 -23.35
C ALA A 80 -6.75 -4.37 -23.85
N GLY A 81 -6.65 -4.10 -25.15
CA GLY A 81 -7.24 -2.91 -25.75
C GLY A 81 -7.71 -3.18 -27.16
N THR A 82 -8.87 -2.62 -27.50
CA THR A 82 -9.31 -2.49 -28.89
C THR A 82 -8.91 -1.10 -29.39
N ARG A 83 -8.07 -1.06 -30.43
CA ARG A 83 -7.74 0.16 -31.16
C ARG A 83 -8.24 -0.02 -32.59
N ASP A 84 -9.04 0.93 -33.07
CA ASP A 84 -9.68 0.90 -34.38
C ASP A 84 -10.50 -0.40 -34.65
N GLY A 85 -11.10 -0.96 -33.60
CA GLY A 85 -11.92 -2.18 -33.68
C GLY A 85 -11.15 -3.50 -33.73
N ALA A 86 -9.81 -3.47 -33.66
CA ALA A 86 -8.96 -4.66 -33.56
C ALA A 86 -8.36 -4.80 -32.15
N GLU A 87 -8.39 -6.02 -31.61
CA GLU A 87 -7.65 -6.36 -30.40
C GLU A 87 -6.15 -6.24 -30.67
N HIS A 88 -5.46 -5.50 -29.81
CA HIS A 88 -4.01 -5.38 -29.81
C HIS A 88 -3.49 -5.83 -28.46
N ASP A 89 -2.45 -6.67 -28.48
CA ASP A 89 -1.58 -6.89 -27.32
C ASP A 89 -0.70 -5.65 -27.18
N ILE A 90 -1.18 -4.67 -26.42
CA ILE A 90 -0.41 -3.49 -26.07
C ILE A 90 0.28 -3.79 -24.75
N VAL A 91 1.60 -3.66 -24.71
CA VAL A 91 2.35 -3.68 -23.47
C VAL A 91 2.61 -2.25 -23.04
N LEU A 92 2.15 -1.90 -21.85
CA LEU A 92 2.58 -0.68 -21.19
C LEU A 92 3.91 -0.98 -20.51
N GLU A 93 4.93 -0.23 -20.91
CA GLU A 93 6.28 -0.35 -20.36
C GLU A 93 6.29 -0.17 -18.84
N GLU A 94 7.27 -0.81 -18.19
CA GLU A 94 7.56 -0.51 -16.80
C GLU A 94 7.76 0.99 -16.62
N ARG A 95 7.34 1.52 -15.46
CA ARG A 95 7.50 2.92 -15.07
C ARG A 95 6.75 3.95 -15.92
N ALA A 96 5.83 3.52 -16.79
CA ALA A 96 5.08 4.42 -17.64
C ALA A 96 4.05 5.29 -16.88
N ILE A 97 3.50 4.80 -15.76
CA ILE A 97 2.52 5.54 -14.96
C ILE A 97 2.97 5.57 -13.50
N GLY A 98 2.98 6.76 -12.90
CA GLY A 98 3.14 6.95 -11.46
C GLY A 98 1.78 7.10 -10.78
N PHE A 99 1.64 6.57 -9.58
CA PHE A 99 0.47 6.84 -8.73
C PHE A 99 0.85 6.88 -7.26
N ARG A 100 0.02 7.58 -6.49
CA ARG A 100 0.25 7.82 -5.08
C ARG A 100 -0.85 7.19 -4.25
N LEU A 101 -0.46 6.53 -3.16
CA LEU A 101 -1.36 6.10 -2.10
C LEU A 101 -1.07 6.96 -0.86
N ASP A 102 -2.04 7.79 -0.47
CA ASP A 102 -2.02 8.45 0.84
C ASP A 102 -2.83 7.60 1.83
N ARG A 103 -2.30 7.40 3.03
CA ARG A 103 -3.02 6.82 4.17
C ARG A 103 -3.07 7.83 5.29
N THR A 104 -4.28 8.06 5.81
CA THR A 104 -4.51 8.99 6.90
C THR A 104 -5.46 8.33 7.89
N ILE A 105 -5.12 8.40 9.17
CA ILE A 105 -6.04 8.12 10.27
C ILE A 105 -6.58 9.48 10.73
N LEU A 106 -7.88 9.69 10.62
CA LEU A 106 -8.58 10.90 11.09
C LEU A 106 -9.47 10.54 12.29
N GLU A 107 -10.26 11.50 12.79
CA GLU A 107 -11.31 11.23 13.76
C GLU A 107 -12.17 10.04 13.29
N GLY A 108 -12.20 9.02 14.13
CA GLY A 108 -12.47 7.64 13.73
C GLY A 108 -13.93 7.30 13.41
N VAL A 109 -14.16 6.01 13.18
CA VAL A 109 -15.49 5.39 13.16
C VAL A 109 -16.15 5.64 14.51
N HIS A 110 -17.22 6.45 14.51
CA HIS A 110 -18.06 6.67 15.67
C HIS A 110 -19.03 5.49 15.80
N GLU A 111 -19.23 4.99 17.03
CA GLU A 111 -20.37 4.13 17.37
C GLU A 111 -21.60 5.00 17.65
#